data_AF-A0A816DJ99-F1
#
_entry.id   AF-A0A816DJ99-F1
#
_cell.length_a   1.000
_cell.length_b   1.000
_cell.length_c   1.000
_cell.angle_alpha   90.00
_cell.angle_beta   90.00
_cell.angle_gamma   90.00
#
_symmetry.space_group_name_H-M   'P 1'
#
loop_
_entity.id
_entity.type
_entity.pdbx_description
1 polymer ?
#
loop_
_entity_poly.entity_id
_entity_poly.type
_entity_poly.pdbx_seq_one_letter_code
_entity_poly.pdbx_strand_id
1 'polypeptide(L)'
;MNDGIFIYRIYEDFLYPNAANYMEKLVEEVFRKTKSGKSFLYKNLGEQPWNLQTSRHPQRQHQLLDPRPHLHAIILDFTGISHVDITSLQHLVDIRQQLDNYTNSKVNWHFVGIANPWIKRALLAHGFGSSNDINQTFAMANANSILVPILDTSYPLFHVDVDEAYQTALVDLAKRQNIDSSALTVS
;
A
#
# COMPACT_ATOMS: atom_id res chain seq x y z
N MET A 1 19.76 5.14 -5.28
CA MET A 1 18.76 5.19 -4.20
C MET A 1 17.43 4.83 -4.81
N ASN A 2 16.81 3.76 -4.34
CA ASN A 2 15.53 3.28 -4.85
C ASN A 2 14.69 3.07 -3.59
N ASP A 3 13.94 4.08 -3.15
CA ASP A 3 13.40 4.15 -1.77
C ASP A 3 12.22 3.20 -1.52
N GLY A 4 11.92 2.33 -2.49
CA GLY A 4 10.79 1.40 -2.41
C GLY A 4 9.43 2.09 -2.49
N ILE A 5 9.39 3.31 -3.03
CA ILE A 5 8.17 4.10 -3.22
C ILE A 5 7.76 4.06 -4.69
N PHE A 6 6.52 3.70 -4.97
CA PHE A 6 5.97 3.59 -6.31
C PHE A 6 4.90 4.64 -6.54
N ILE A 7 4.97 5.34 -7.67
CA ILE A 7 3.98 6.32 -8.07
C ILE A 7 3.27 5.77 -9.30
N TYR A 8 1.94 5.70 -9.25
CA TYR A 8 1.13 5.18 -10.33
C TYR A 8 -0.04 6.12 -10.61
N ARG A 9 -0.15 6.55 -11.87
CA ARG A 9 -1.21 7.43 -12.33
C ARG A 9 -2.22 6.65 -13.16
N ILE A 10 -3.49 6.82 -12.83
CA ILE A 10 -4.61 6.29 -13.59
C ILE A 10 -5.23 7.45 -14.37
N TYR A 11 -5.45 7.26 -15.67
CA TYR A 11 -5.96 8.30 -16.57
C TYR A 11 -7.46 8.19 -16.87
N GLU A 12 -8.10 7.09 -16.45
CA GLU A 12 -9.50 6.79 -16.70
C GLU A 12 -10.24 6.54 -15.38
N ASP A 13 -11.58 6.50 -15.44
CA ASP A 13 -12.40 6.11 -14.29
C ASP A 13 -12.01 4.73 -13.77
N PHE A 14 -11.95 4.54 -12.46
CA PHE A 14 -11.51 3.28 -11.86
C PHE A 14 -12.71 2.42 -11.51
N LEU A 15 -13.08 1.53 -12.45
CA LEU A 15 -14.28 0.72 -12.39
C LEU A 15 -13.93 -0.77 -12.47
N TYR A 16 -14.83 -1.64 -12.07
CA TYR A 16 -14.60 -3.10 -12.10
C TYR A 16 -13.95 -3.63 -13.39
N PRO A 17 -14.40 -3.24 -14.61
CA PRO A 17 -13.86 -3.82 -15.84
C PRO A 17 -12.40 -3.47 -16.12
N ASN A 18 -11.91 -2.31 -15.66
CA ASN A 18 -10.56 -1.84 -15.94
C ASN A 18 -9.63 -1.89 -14.72
N ALA A 19 -10.18 -1.89 -13.51
CA ALA A 19 -9.44 -1.90 -12.26
C ALA A 19 -8.44 -3.06 -12.20
N ALA A 20 -8.84 -4.24 -12.67
CA ALA A 20 -7.96 -5.40 -12.69
C ALA A 20 -6.71 -5.19 -13.54
N ASN A 21 -6.88 -4.75 -14.77
CA ASN A 21 -5.76 -4.51 -15.67
C ASN A 21 -4.80 -3.44 -15.14
N TYR A 22 -5.32 -2.37 -14.53
CA TYR A 22 -4.48 -1.32 -13.94
C TYR A 22 -3.69 -1.82 -12.73
N MET A 23 -4.35 -2.55 -11.82
CA MET A 23 -3.72 -3.04 -10.60
C MET A 23 -2.76 -4.20 -10.85
N GLU A 24 -3.06 -5.10 -11.78
CA GLU A 24 -2.15 -6.19 -12.16
C GLU A 24 -0.83 -5.64 -12.71
N LYS A 25 -0.89 -4.62 -13.59
CA LYS A 25 0.31 -3.94 -14.11
C LYS A 25 1.13 -3.27 -13.01
N LEU A 26 0.46 -2.65 -12.03
CA LEU A 26 1.13 -2.07 -10.87
C LEU A 26 1.86 -3.16 -10.08
N VAL A 27 1.19 -4.26 -9.76
CA VAL A 27 1.77 -5.39 -9.00
C VAL A 27 2.94 -6.02 -9.75
N GLU A 28 2.83 -6.22 -11.05
CA GLU A 28 3.90 -6.76 -11.90
C GLU A 28 5.16 -5.87 -11.81
N GLU A 29 4.98 -4.55 -11.97
CA GLU A 29 6.09 -3.59 -11.88
C GLU A 29 6.72 -3.54 -10.48
N VAL A 30 5.89 -3.64 -9.43
CA VAL A 30 6.35 -3.72 -8.04
C VAL A 30 7.18 -4.97 -7.82
N PHE A 31 6.70 -6.15 -8.22
CA PHE A 31 7.43 -7.42 -8.03
C PHE A 31 8.71 -7.49 -8.87
N ARG A 32 8.73 -6.83 -10.03
CA ARG A 32 9.92 -6.71 -10.85
C ARG A 32 10.99 -5.85 -10.19
N LYS A 33 10.61 -4.72 -9.60
CA LYS A 33 11.53 -3.70 -9.07
C LYS A 33 11.84 -3.81 -7.57
N THR A 34 11.11 -4.62 -6.82
CA THR A 34 11.30 -4.81 -5.37
C THR A 34 11.68 -6.25 -5.03
N LYS A 35 12.19 -6.45 -3.82
CA LYS A 35 12.41 -7.78 -3.24
C LYS A 35 11.34 -8.10 -2.21
N SER A 36 11.00 -9.39 -2.12
CA SER A 36 10.08 -9.88 -1.09
C SER A 36 10.69 -9.70 0.30
N GLY A 37 9.87 -9.33 1.28
CA GLY A 37 10.29 -9.28 2.68
C GLY A 37 10.25 -10.64 3.38
N LYS A 38 9.73 -11.68 2.72
CA LYS A 38 9.71 -13.04 3.27
C LYS A 38 11.06 -13.70 3.05
N SER A 39 11.84 -13.83 4.12
CA SER A 39 12.93 -14.80 4.18
C SER A 39 12.32 -16.18 4.46
N PHE A 40 11.97 -16.93 3.42
CA PHE A 40 11.55 -18.33 3.58
C PHE A 40 12.76 -19.19 3.93
N LEU A 41 13.21 -19.12 5.19
CA LEU A 41 14.25 -19.99 5.72
C LEU A 41 13.59 -21.24 6.31
N TYR A 42 12.99 -22.08 5.46
CA TYR A 42 12.67 -23.43 5.87
C TYR A 42 13.98 -24.20 6.01
N LYS A 43 14.23 -24.77 7.21
CA LYS A 43 15.45 -25.54 7.45
C LYS A 43 15.38 -26.85 6.66
N ASN A 44 14.17 -27.41 6.56
CA ASN A 44 13.87 -28.68 5.91
C ASN A 44 12.73 -28.53 4.88
N LEU A 45 12.76 -29.34 3.82
CA LEU A 45 11.71 -29.37 2.79
C LEU A 45 10.34 -29.81 3.34
N GLY A 46 10.32 -30.60 4.41
CA GLY A 46 9.09 -31.06 5.08
C GLY A 46 8.40 -30.03 5.99
N GLU A 47 9.06 -28.91 6.31
CA GLU A 47 8.47 -27.82 7.11
C GLU A 47 7.61 -26.88 6.25
N GLN A 48 7.65 -27.06 4.94
CA GLN A 48 6.94 -26.22 3.99
C GLN A 48 5.45 -26.60 3.95
N PRO A 49 4.53 -25.64 4.17
CA PRO A 49 3.12 -25.82 3.92
C PRO A 49 2.85 -26.30 2.49
N TRP A 50 1.93 -27.25 2.34
CA TRP A 50 1.61 -27.89 1.06
C TRP A 50 1.09 -26.91 -0.01
N ASN A 51 0.61 -25.72 0.39
CA ASN A 51 0.11 -24.67 -0.49
C ASN A 51 1.20 -23.71 -1.01
N LEU A 52 2.43 -23.80 -0.48
CA LEU A 52 3.53 -22.98 -0.97
C LEU A 52 4.24 -23.70 -2.11
N GLN A 53 4.31 -23.05 -3.27
CA GLN A 53 5.15 -23.49 -4.37
C GLN A 53 6.54 -22.87 -4.19
N THR A 54 7.41 -23.51 -3.40
CA THR A 54 8.84 -23.16 -3.44
C THR A 54 9.56 -23.96 -4.52
N SER A 55 10.60 -23.36 -5.10
CA SER A 55 11.51 -24.09 -5.99
C SER A 55 12.19 -25.21 -5.20
N ARG A 56 12.12 -26.45 -5.70
CA ARG A 56 12.72 -27.64 -5.04
C ARG A 56 14.22 -27.50 -4.74
N HIS A 57 14.90 -26.58 -5.42
CA HIS A 57 16.27 -26.20 -5.11
C HIS A 57 16.28 -25.01 -4.16
N PRO A 58 16.90 -25.11 -2.97
CA PRO A 58 17.04 -23.98 -2.08
C PRO A 58 17.89 -22.92 -2.77
N GLN A 59 17.25 -21.87 -3.29
CA GLN A 59 17.92 -20.67 -3.79
C GLN A 59 18.46 -19.84 -2.61
N ARG A 60 19.13 -20.49 -1.64
CA ARG A 60 19.73 -19.86 -0.45
C ARG A 60 20.69 -18.73 -0.84
N GLN A 61 21.37 -18.85 -1.97
CA GLN A 61 22.40 -17.89 -2.38
C GLN A 61 21.86 -16.68 -3.15
N HIS A 62 20.73 -16.78 -3.84
CA HIS A 62 20.21 -15.65 -4.64
C HIS A 62 19.41 -14.63 -3.80
N GLN A 63 18.75 -15.07 -2.71
CA GLN A 63 18.01 -14.16 -1.83
C GLN A 63 18.90 -13.24 -0.99
N LEU A 64 20.12 -13.68 -0.65
CA LEU A 64 21.07 -12.89 0.16
C LEU A 64 21.71 -11.73 -0.62
N LEU A 65 21.57 -11.71 -1.95
CA LEU A 65 22.28 -10.79 -2.85
C LEU A 65 21.32 -9.94 -3.70
N ASP A 66 20.00 -9.98 -3.45
CA ASP A 66 19.04 -9.16 -4.21
C ASP A 66 19.20 -7.67 -3.84
N PRO A 67 19.70 -6.82 -4.76
CA PRO A 67 19.95 -5.41 -4.47
C PRO A 67 18.66 -4.57 -4.53
N ARG A 68 17.53 -5.17 -4.92
CA ARG A 68 16.26 -4.45 -5.04
C ARG A 68 15.78 -3.98 -3.65
N PRO A 69 15.15 -2.81 -3.55
CA PRO A 69 14.61 -2.33 -2.29
C PRO A 69 13.38 -3.14 -1.85
N HIS A 70 13.05 -3.05 -0.57
CA HIS A 70 11.73 -3.46 -0.08
C HIS A 70 10.69 -2.42 -0.47
N LEU A 71 9.49 -2.85 -0.85
CA LEU A 71 8.36 -1.95 -1.05
C LEU A 71 7.95 -1.32 0.29
N HIS A 72 7.86 0.01 0.31
CA HIS A 72 7.47 0.78 1.49
C HIS A 72 6.12 1.46 1.30
N ALA A 73 5.93 2.15 0.17
CA ALA A 73 4.73 2.93 -0.08
C ALA A 73 4.32 2.90 -1.56
N ILE A 74 3.02 3.08 -1.78
CA ILE A 74 2.39 3.26 -3.09
C ILE A 74 1.63 4.57 -3.05
N ILE A 75 1.86 5.40 -4.07
CA ILE A 75 1.20 6.66 -4.30
C ILE A 75 0.35 6.49 -5.56
N LEU A 76 -0.97 6.54 -5.37
CA LEU A 76 -1.93 6.50 -6.48
C LEU A 76 -2.41 7.91 -6.80
N ASP A 77 -2.18 8.33 -8.03
CA ASP A 77 -2.66 9.60 -8.54
C ASP A 77 -4.06 9.43 -9.17
N PHE A 78 -5.04 10.01 -8.49
CA PHE A 78 -6.47 9.98 -8.79
C PHE A 78 -6.95 11.25 -9.50
N THR A 79 -6.04 12.14 -9.91
CA THR A 79 -6.39 13.42 -10.59
C THR A 79 -7.24 13.19 -11.84
N GLY A 80 -7.07 12.07 -12.55
CA GLY A 80 -7.84 11.71 -13.74
C GLY A 80 -9.14 10.95 -13.50
N ILE A 81 -9.47 10.64 -12.24
CA ILE A 81 -10.57 9.70 -11.90
C ILE A 81 -11.80 10.49 -11.46
N SER A 82 -12.92 10.31 -12.16
CA SER A 82 -14.20 10.91 -11.81
C SER A 82 -15.12 9.95 -11.06
N HIS A 83 -15.07 8.66 -11.43
CA HIS A 83 -15.92 7.62 -10.87
C HIS A 83 -15.12 6.43 -10.34
N VAL A 84 -15.63 5.88 -9.24
CA VAL A 84 -15.15 4.66 -8.61
C VAL A 84 -16.34 3.83 -8.17
N ASP A 85 -16.30 2.52 -8.39
CA ASP A 85 -17.31 1.57 -7.91
C ASP A 85 -16.82 0.75 -6.71
N ILE A 86 -17.74 0.07 -6.02
CA ILE A 86 -17.40 -0.71 -4.82
C ILE A 86 -16.47 -1.88 -5.16
N THR A 87 -16.66 -2.51 -6.31
CA THR A 87 -15.89 -3.70 -6.70
C THR A 87 -14.44 -3.36 -7.04
N SER A 88 -14.17 -2.22 -7.68
CA SER A 88 -12.81 -1.71 -7.92
C SER A 88 -12.10 -1.33 -6.63
N LEU A 89 -12.80 -0.74 -5.65
CA LEU A 89 -12.25 -0.50 -4.31
C LEU A 89 -11.92 -1.80 -3.57
N GLN A 90 -12.79 -2.80 -3.66
CA GLN A 90 -12.49 -4.12 -3.10
C GLN A 90 -11.26 -4.72 -3.75
N HIS A 91 -11.12 -4.60 -5.07
CA HIS A 91 -9.91 -5.05 -5.75
C HIS A 91 -8.66 -4.34 -5.20
N LEU A 92 -8.73 -3.04 -4.93
CA LEU A 92 -7.63 -2.30 -4.31
C LEU A 92 -7.27 -2.83 -2.92
N VAL A 93 -8.28 -3.23 -2.11
CA VAL A 93 -8.07 -3.87 -0.80
C VAL A 93 -7.37 -5.21 -0.94
N ASP A 94 -7.75 -6.02 -1.93
CA ASP A 94 -7.15 -7.33 -2.17
C ASP A 94 -5.68 -7.18 -2.57
N ILE A 95 -5.36 -6.18 -3.40
CA ILE A 95 -3.99 -5.85 -3.80
C ILE A 95 -3.17 -5.34 -2.61
N ARG A 96 -3.75 -4.51 -1.74
CA ARG A 96 -3.11 -4.13 -0.46
C ARG A 96 -2.72 -5.36 0.34
N GLN A 97 -3.64 -6.29 0.55
CA GLN A 97 -3.35 -7.51 1.31
C GLN A 97 -2.29 -8.37 0.61
N GLN A 98 -2.33 -8.47 -0.72
CA GLN A 98 -1.32 -9.18 -1.50
C GLN A 98 0.08 -8.58 -1.29
N LEU A 99 0.20 -7.26 -1.36
CA LEU A 99 1.47 -6.56 -1.22
C LEU A 99 1.99 -6.57 0.23
N ASP A 100 1.12 -6.38 1.22
CA ASP A 100 1.47 -6.53 2.64
C ASP A 100 2.01 -7.94 2.93
N ASN A 101 1.39 -8.96 2.33
CA ASN A 101 1.86 -10.33 2.41
C ASN A 101 3.19 -10.54 1.67
N TYR A 102 3.43 -9.84 0.56
CA TYR A 102 4.67 -9.95 -0.20
C TYR A 102 5.86 -9.31 0.54
N THR A 103 5.63 -8.16 1.18
CA THR A 103 6.63 -7.41 1.94
C THR A 103 6.80 -7.90 3.37
N ASN A 104 5.86 -8.71 3.89
CA ASN A 104 5.79 -9.07 5.29
C ASN A 104 5.74 -7.84 6.23
N SER A 105 5.19 -6.72 5.73
CA SER A 105 5.12 -5.44 6.41
C SER A 105 3.99 -4.59 5.82
N LYS A 106 3.37 -3.70 6.61
CA LYS A 106 2.30 -2.83 6.12
C LYS A 106 2.86 -1.83 5.10
N VAL A 107 2.35 -1.87 3.87
CA VAL A 107 2.65 -0.91 2.80
C VAL A 107 1.80 0.33 3.01
N ASN A 108 2.41 1.52 2.95
CA ASN A 108 1.67 2.77 3.03
C ASN A 108 0.99 3.09 1.71
N TRP A 109 -0.31 3.38 1.75
CA TRP A 109 -1.10 3.75 0.57
C TRP A 109 -1.46 5.22 0.62
N HIS A 110 -0.90 6.01 -0.30
CA HIS A 110 -1.16 7.43 -0.46
C HIS A 110 -2.02 7.66 -1.68
N PHE A 111 -2.95 8.61 -1.60
CA PHE A 111 -3.81 9.00 -2.70
C PHE A 111 -3.65 10.49 -2.98
N VAL A 112 -3.56 10.85 -4.25
CA VAL A 112 -3.33 12.22 -4.70
C VAL A 112 -4.47 12.69 -5.60
N GLY A 113 -4.85 13.96 -5.51
CA GLY A 113 -5.69 14.59 -6.53
C GLY A 113 -7.14 14.07 -6.58
N ILE A 114 -7.68 13.56 -5.46
CA ILE A 114 -9.06 13.10 -5.41
C ILE A 114 -10.01 14.31 -5.51
N ALA A 115 -10.59 14.52 -6.69
CA ALA A 115 -11.53 15.60 -6.92
C ALA A 115 -12.91 15.35 -6.27
N ASN A 116 -13.39 14.11 -6.29
CA ASN A 116 -14.72 13.76 -5.81
C ASN A 116 -14.70 13.33 -4.32
N PRO A 117 -15.38 14.07 -3.42
CA PRO A 117 -15.46 13.72 -2.00
C PRO A 117 -16.00 12.32 -1.71
N TRP A 118 -16.88 11.80 -2.58
CA TRP A 118 -17.43 10.45 -2.43
C TRP A 118 -16.37 9.38 -2.62
N ILE A 119 -15.41 9.59 -3.53
CA ILE A 119 -14.29 8.66 -3.71
C ILE A 119 -13.42 8.65 -2.44
N LYS A 120 -13.10 9.83 -1.88
CA LYS A 120 -12.35 9.92 -0.62
C LYS A 120 -13.07 9.19 0.52
N ARG A 121 -14.38 9.38 0.66
CA ARG A 121 -15.21 8.67 1.66
C ARG A 121 -15.24 7.17 1.44
N ALA A 122 -15.35 6.74 0.19
CA ALA A 122 -15.38 5.32 -0.14
C ALA A 122 -14.02 4.66 0.18
N LEU A 123 -12.91 5.31 -0.13
CA LEU A 123 -11.57 4.86 0.24
C LEU A 123 -11.40 4.75 1.76
N LEU A 124 -11.85 5.78 2.50
CA LEU A 124 -11.88 5.75 3.97
C LEU A 124 -12.68 4.56 4.51
N ALA A 125 -13.86 4.30 3.94
CA ALA A 125 -14.71 3.17 4.34
C ALA A 125 -14.05 1.80 4.06
N HIS A 126 -13.16 1.69 3.08
CA HIS A 126 -12.38 0.49 2.78
C HIS A 126 -11.04 0.42 3.56
N GLY A 127 -10.86 1.29 4.55
CA GLY A 127 -9.72 1.32 5.45
C GLY A 127 -8.47 1.97 4.87
N PHE A 128 -8.57 2.71 3.77
CA PHE A 128 -7.48 3.59 3.32
C PHE A 128 -7.52 4.89 4.09
N GLY A 129 -6.37 5.54 4.34
CA GLY A 129 -6.36 6.89 4.91
C GLY A 129 -6.20 7.01 6.42
N SER A 130 -6.35 5.93 7.19
CA SER A 130 -6.18 5.96 8.64
C SER A 130 -4.81 5.40 9.05
N SER A 131 -3.99 6.24 9.70
CA SER A 131 -2.70 5.80 10.26
C SER A 131 -2.86 4.94 11.51
N ASN A 132 -4.08 4.89 12.08
CA ASN A 132 -4.42 4.01 13.19
C ASN A 132 -5.47 3.00 12.72
N ASP A 133 -5.32 1.75 13.14
CA ASP A 133 -6.38 0.72 13.12
C ASP A 133 -7.51 1.12 14.10
N ILE A 134 -8.06 2.33 14.00
CA ILE A 134 -9.34 2.66 14.60
C ILE A 134 -10.36 2.00 13.70
N ASN A 135 -11.02 0.97 14.23
CA ASN A 135 -12.29 0.48 13.74
C ASN A 135 -13.24 1.69 13.61
N GLN A 136 -13.22 2.37 12.47
CA GLN A 136 -14.28 3.30 12.11
C GLN A 136 -15.47 2.43 11.73
N THR A 137 -16.19 1.98 12.74
CA THR A 137 -17.60 1.63 12.63
C THR A 137 -18.28 2.75 11.86
N PHE A 138 -18.56 2.46 10.60
CA PHE A 138 -19.46 3.18 9.70
C PHE A 138 -19.71 4.62 10.12
N ALA A 139 -18.87 5.56 9.68
CA ALA A 139 -19.24 6.98 9.66
C ALA A 139 -20.29 7.22 8.56
N MET A 140 -21.43 6.52 8.62
CA MET A 140 -22.67 6.99 8.01
C MET A 140 -23.25 8.00 9.00
N ALA A 141 -23.17 9.27 8.61
CA ALA A 141 -23.94 10.40 9.12
C ALA A 141 -24.41 10.27 10.60
N ASN A 142 -23.56 10.66 11.54
CA ASN A 142 -24.08 11.14 12.81
C ASN A 142 -24.87 12.42 12.51
N ALA A 143 -26.17 12.44 12.77
CA ALA A 143 -27.06 13.59 12.53
C ALA A 143 -26.64 14.87 13.28
N ASN A 144 -25.65 14.77 14.19
CA ASN A 144 -25.07 15.88 14.94
C ASN A 144 -23.59 16.15 14.63
N SER A 145 -22.99 15.54 13.60
CA SER A 145 -21.63 15.92 13.21
C SER A 145 -21.66 17.22 12.41
N ILE A 146 -21.24 18.30 13.09
CA ILE A 146 -20.76 19.55 12.47
C ILE A 146 -20.00 19.17 11.20
N LEU A 147 -20.36 19.79 10.07
CA LEU A 147 -19.76 19.58 8.75
C LEU A 147 -18.23 19.60 8.86
N VAL A 148 -17.60 18.44 8.99
CA VAL A 148 -16.14 18.34 8.95
C VAL A 148 -15.76 18.61 7.50
N PRO A 149 -14.96 19.64 7.21
CA PRO A 149 -14.58 19.95 5.85
C PRO A 149 -13.86 18.74 5.24
N ILE A 150 -14.23 18.41 4.00
CA ILE A 150 -13.65 17.27 3.24
C ILE A 150 -12.13 17.43 3.05
N LEU A 151 -11.62 18.66 3.19
CA LEU A 151 -10.21 19.06 3.17
C LEU A 151 -9.54 18.97 4.55
N ASP A 152 -10.05 18.12 5.44
CA ASP A 152 -9.42 17.90 6.72
C ASP A 152 -8.02 17.29 6.54
N THR A 153 -7.00 18.02 6.96
CA THR A 153 -5.59 17.60 7.06
C THR A 153 -5.40 16.45 8.05
N SER A 154 -6.47 16.03 8.73
CA SER A 154 -6.51 14.89 9.65
C SER A 154 -6.26 13.53 9.01
N TYR A 155 -6.17 13.43 7.68
CA TYR A 155 -5.82 12.18 7.00
C TYR A 155 -4.45 12.27 6.30
N PRO A 156 -3.36 11.81 6.93
CA PRO A 156 -1.99 12.01 6.43
C PRO A 156 -1.66 11.25 5.14
N LEU A 157 -2.58 10.43 4.63
CA LEU A 157 -2.40 9.60 3.45
C LEU A 157 -3.21 10.09 2.24
N PHE A 158 -3.96 11.20 2.37
CA PHE A 158 -4.58 11.88 1.24
C PHE A 158 -3.89 13.21 1.00
N HIS A 159 -3.43 13.42 -0.22
CA HIS A 159 -2.56 14.54 -0.61
C HIS A 159 -3.18 15.32 -1.76
N VAL A 160 -2.84 16.61 -1.83
CA VAL A 160 -3.24 17.44 -2.97
C VAL A 160 -2.32 17.14 -4.16
N ASP A 161 -1.02 17.08 -3.89
CA ASP A 161 0.02 16.93 -4.90
C ASP A 161 0.87 15.67 -4.70
N VAL A 162 1.46 15.18 -5.79
CA VAL A 162 2.33 13.98 -5.77
C VAL A 162 3.59 14.22 -4.96
N ASP A 163 4.14 15.45 -5.02
CA ASP A 163 5.35 15.81 -4.29
C ASP A 163 5.12 15.77 -2.78
N GLU A 164 3.98 16.29 -2.31
CA GLU A 164 3.56 16.23 -0.90
C GLU A 164 3.45 14.77 -0.42
N ALA A 165 2.81 13.92 -1.23
CA ALA A 165 2.68 12.49 -0.94
C ALA A 165 4.04 11.80 -0.85
N TYR A 166 4.95 12.12 -1.78
CA TYR A 166 6.29 11.54 -1.82
C TYR A 166 7.13 11.95 -0.62
N GLN A 167 7.11 13.24 -0.22
CA GLN A 167 7.80 13.69 0.98
C GLN A 167 7.26 13.04 2.24
N THR A 168 5.94 12.90 2.36
CA THR A 168 5.31 12.22 3.50
C THR A 168 5.76 10.75 3.58
N ALA A 169 5.79 10.05 2.44
CA ALA A 169 6.27 8.68 2.37
C ALA A 169 7.76 8.55 2.75
N LEU A 170 8.61 9.50 2.35
CA LEU A 170 10.02 9.53 2.75
C LEU A 170 10.19 9.75 4.26
N VAL A 171 9.40 10.66 4.84
CA VAL A 171 9.41 10.92 6.29
C VAL A 171 9.01 9.66 7.06
N ASP A 172 7.98 8.94 6.60
CA ASP A 172 7.54 7.69 7.23
C ASP A 172 8.57 6.56 7.07
N LEU A 173 9.25 6.48 5.93
CA LEU A 173 10.37 5.56 5.73
C LEU A 173 11.50 5.82 6.73
N ALA A 174 11.89 7.09 6.90
CA ALA A 174 12.93 7.49 7.84
C ALA A 174 12.54 7.16 9.30
N LYS A 175 11.28 7.38 9.67
CA LYS A 175 10.76 6.99 11.00
C LYS A 175 10.89 5.48 11.24
N ARG A 176 10.49 4.65 10.26
CA ARG A 176 10.60 3.19 10.38
C ARG A 176 12.04 2.73 10.54
N GLN A 177 12.96 3.25 9.73
CA GLN A 177 14.39 2.91 9.82
C GLN A 177 15.02 3.28 11.17
N ASN A 178 14.58 4.41 11.77
CA ASN A 178 15.07 4.84 13.07
C ASN A 178 14.54 3.96 14.22
N ILE A 179 13.28 3.49 14.12
CA ILE A 179 12.71 2.52 15.07
C ILE A 179 13.48 1.20 15.02
N ASP A 180 13.76 0.69 13.82
CA ASP A 180 14.51 -0.57 13.65
C ASP A 180 15.94 -0.45 14.22
N SER A 181 16.60 0.69 14.00
CA SER A 181 17.95 0.96 14.53
C SER A 181 17.97 1.08 16.06
N SER A 182 16.92 1.67 16.65
CA SER A 182 16.76 1.79 18.10
C SER A 182 16.47 0.44 18.77
N ALA A 183 15.67 -0.41 18.13
CA ALA A 183 15.36 -1.76 18.61
C ALA A 183 16.60 -2.66 18.68
N LEU A 184 17.58 -2.45 17.80
CA LEU A 184 18.84 -3.21 17.75
C LEU A 184 19.89 -2.77 18.79
N THR A 185 19.73 -1.61 19.43
CA THR A 185 20.72 -1.07 20.39
C THR A 185 20.42 -1.44 21.85
N VAL A 186 19.22 -1.98 22.14
CA VAL A 186 18.75 -2.32 23.50
C VAL A 186 18.89 -3.82 23.83
N SER A 187 19.59 -4.60 22.98
CA SER A 187 19.93 -6.01 23.22
C SER A 187 21.41 -6.17 23.51
#